data_AF-A0A6G2A419-F1
#
_entry.id   AF-A0A6G2A419-F1
#
_cell.length_a   1.000
_cell.length_b   1.000
_cell.length_c   1.000
_cell.angle_alpha   90.00
_cell.angle_beta   90.00
_cell.angle_gamma   90.00
#
_symmetry.space_group_name_H-M   'P 1'
#
loop_
_entity.id
_entity.type
_entity.pdbx_description
1 polymer ?
#
loop_
_entity_poly.entity_id
_entity_poly.type
_entity_poly.pdbx_seq_one_letter_code
_entity_poly.pdbx_strand_id
1 'polypeptide(L)'
;LVGLPVYFFTRGAIGNSAAVLLMIGLMMPFFFFAMYERDGQPAEKILKNRLRYKLWPKDRPYRTDNLYKSMSKKEVTKIAKKQTAGSSGKASAKKHQAGQKDQSRCKAGQN
;
A
#
# COMPACT_ATOMS: atom_id res chain seq x y z
N LEU A 1 33.25 27.03 0.36
CA LEU A 1 34.72 27.23 0.46
C LEU A 1 35.55 25.93 0.40
N VAL A 2 34.93 24.74 0.34
CA VAL A 2 35.65 23.45 0.42
C VAL A 2 36.23 22.99 -0.94
N GLY A 3 35.73 23.48 -2.07
CA GLY A 3 36.18 23.01 -3.39
C GLY A 3 37.60 23.44 -3.78
N LEU A 4 38.03 24.65 -3.41
CA LEU A 4 39.37 25.16 -3.72
C LEU A 4 40.48 24.33 -3.06
N PRO A 5 40.42 24.06 -1.74
CA PRO A 5 41.41 23.20 -1.07
C PRO A 5 41.51 21.83 -1.71
N VAL A 6 40.37 21.20 -2.01
CA VAL A 6 40.32 19.86 -2.62
C VAL A 6 40.97 19.84 -4.01
N TYR A 7 40.77 20.89 -4.81
CA TYR A 7 41.43 21.02 -6.11
C TYR A 7 42.96 21.13 -5.97
N PHE A 8 43.46 21.96 -5.06
CA PHE A 8 44.91 22.08 -4.84
C PHE A 8 45.53 20.77 -4.35
N PHE A 9 44.84 20.01 -3.48
CA PHE A 9 45.31 18.69 -3.03
C PHE A 9 45.31 17.64 -4.14
N THR A 10 44.31 17.65 -5.03
CA THR A 10 44.13 16.57 -6.03
C THR A 10 44.81 16.85 -7.36
N ARG A 11 45.06 18.12 -7.70
CA ARG A 11 45.74 18.53 -8.95
C ARG A 11 47.12 17.91 -9.10
N GLY A 12 47.86 17.74 -8.00
CA GLY A 12 49.22 17.18 -8.03
C GLY A 12 49.29 15.68 -8.33
N ALA A 13 48.24 14.92 -8.01
CA ALA A 13 48.23 13.46 -8.13
C ALA A 13 47.47 12.95 -9.37
N ILE A 14 46.36 13.62 -9.72
CA ILE A 14 45.36 13.07 -10.65
C ILE A 14 45.29 13.90 -11.96
N GLY A 15 46.01 15.04 -12.02
CA GLY A 15 46.01 15.94 -13.16
C GLY A 15 44.82 16.90 -13.18
N ASN A 16 44.93 17.95 -13.99
CA ASN A 16 44.02 19.10 -13.92
C ASN A 16 42.55 18.73 -14.21
N SER A 17 42.29 18.00 -15.30
CA SER A 17 40.93 17.68 -15.73
C SER A 17 40.18 16.81 -14.73
N ALA A 18 40.84 15.78 -14.20
CA ALA A 18 40.22 14.88 -13.23
C ALA A 18 40.12 15.52 -11.83
N ALA A 19 41.04 16.40 -11.43
CA ALA A 19 40.90 17.21 -10.22
C ALA A 19 39.69 18.16 -10.25
N VAL A 20 39.43 18.80 -11.40
CA VAL A 20 38.23 19.64 -11.58
C VAL A 20 36.95 18.81 -11.53
N LEU A 21 36.92 17.65 -12.21
CA LEU A 21 35.77 16.75 -12.15
C LEU A 21 35.50 16.25 -10.73
N LEU A 22 36.55 15.93 -9.96
CA LEU A 22 36.44 15.54 -8.57
C LEU A 22 35.92 16.70 -7.69
N MET A 23 36.40 17.92 -7.91
CA MET A 23 35.92 19.11 -7.21
C MET A 23 34.42 19.36 -7.46
N ILE A 24 33.96 19.27 -8.71
CA ILE A 24 32.54 19.41 -9.07
C ILE A 24 31.73 18.24 -8.47
N GLY A 25 32.25 17.02 -8.59
CA GLY A 25 31.64 15.81 -8.07
C GLY A 25 31.47 15.82 -6.56
N LEU A 26 32.36 16.47 -5.80
CA LEU A 26 32.21 16.69 -4.36
C LEU A 26 31.29 17.87 -4.02
N MET A 27 31.27 18.93 -4.81
CA MET A 27 30.37 20.07 -4.56
C MET A 27 28.90 19.70 -4.74
N MET A 28 28.57 18.87 -5.73
CA MET A 28 27.19 18.44 -5.99
C MET A 28 26.48 17.76 -4.79
N PRO A 29 27.03 16.71 -4.15
CA PRO A 29 26.39 16.06 -3.00
C PRO A 29 26.29 16.98 -1.77
N PHE A 30 27.29 17.84 -1.55
CA PHE A 30 27.23 18.85 -0.48
C PHE A 30 26.19 19.93 -0.77
N PHE A 31 25.99 20.31 -2.04
CA PHE A 31 24.94 21.23 -2.44
C PHE A 31 23.55 20.62 -2.19
N PHE A 32 23.35 19.34 -2.51
CA PHE A 32 22.13 18.64 -2.13
C PHE A 32 21.91 18.65 -0.61
N PHE A 33 22.96 18.45 0.19
CA PHE A 33 22.86 18.52 1.65
C PHE A 33 22.47 19.92 2.15
N ALA A 34 23.10 20.97 1.63
CA ALA A 34 22.81 22.36 2.01
C ALA A 34 21.42 22.82 1.55
N MET A 35 20.99 22.39 0.37
CA MET A 35 19.65 22.69 -0.13
C MET A 35 18.57 21.86 0.60
N TYR A 36 18.91 20.64 1.00
CA TYR A 36 18.09 19.77 1.85
C TYR A 36 17.84 20.36 3.23
N GLU A 37 18.80 21.11 3.79
CA GLU A 37 18.59 21.87 5.02
C GLU A 37 17.63 23.06 4.81
N ARG A 38 17.58 23.65 3.61
CA ARG A 38 16.80 24.88 3.33
C ARG A 38 15.37 24.66 2.79
N ASP A 39 15.13 23.65 1.96
CA ASP A 39 13.86 23.53 1.20
C ASP A 39 12.72 22.79 1.91
N GLY A 40 12.92 22.32 3.15
CA GLY A 40 11.82 21.88 4.03
C GLY A 40 11.14 20.55 3.69
N GLN A 41 11.39 19.95 2.52
CA GLN A 41 11.11 18.52 2.26
C GLN A 41 12.41 17.73 2.08
N PRO A 42 13.02 17.33 3.20
CA PRO A 42 14.23 16.52 3.17
C PRO A 42 13.99 15.21 2.39
N ALA A 43 14.95 14.79 1.56
CA ALA A 43 14.99 13.49 0.93
C ALA A 43 14.82 12.32 1.93
N GLU A 44 15.18 12.45 3.21
CA GLU A 44 14.80 11.45 4.24
C GLU A 44 13.29 11.39 4.45
N LYS A 45 12.59 12.52 4.39
CA LYS A 45 11.12 12.56 4.44
C LYS A 45 10.53 11.83 3.23
N ILE A 46 11.07 12.11 2.04
CA ILE A 46 10.65 11.45 0.78
C ILE A 46 10.97 9.95 0.81
N LEU A 47 12.15 9.57 1.29
CA LEU A 47 12.62 8.19 1.39
C LEU A 47 11.83 7.41 2.44
N LYS A 48 11.57 8.01 3.60
CA LYS A 48 10.70 7.44 4.64
C LYS A 48 9.29 7.23 4.11
N ASN A 49 8.76 8.17 3.32
CA ASN A 49 7.45 8.01 2.70
C ASN A 49 7.46 6.88 1.66
N ARG A 50 8.52 6.78 0.86
CA ARG A 50 8.70 5.71 -0.13
C ARG A 50 8.87 4.34 0.51
N LEU A 51 9.68 4.22 1.57
CA LEU A 51 9.84 2.98 2.33
C LEU A 51 8.55 2.59 3.05
N ARG A 52 7.86 3.55 3.69
CA ARG A 52 6.58 3.29 4.34
C ARG A 52 5.55 2.77 3.35
N TYR A 53 5.46 3.36 2.17
CA TYR A 53 4.58 2.85 1.10
C TYR A 53 4.96 1.44 0.64
N LYS A 54 6.25 1.13 0.56
CA LYS A 54 6.72 -0.17 0.07
C LYS A 54 6.58 -1.30 1.12
N LEU A 55 6.68 -0.97 2.40
CA LEU A 55 6.68 -1.94 3.51
C LEU A 55 5.28 -2.20 4.09
N TRP A 56 4.34 -1.26 3.96
CA TRP A 56 2.98 -1.44 4.48
C TRP A 56 2.09 -2.30 3.56
N PRO A 57 1.13 -3.06 4.14
CA PRO A 57 0.17 -3.82 3.37
C PRO A 57 -0.72 -2.87 2.54
N LYS A 58 -0.82 -3.14 1.24
CA LYS A 58 -1.59 -2.33 0.28
C LYS A 58 -3.10 -2.45 0.50
N ASP A 59 -3.55 -3.61 0.95
CA ASP A 59 -4.96 -3.84 1.22
C ASP A 59 -5.33 -3.24 2.56
N ARG A 60 -6.18 -2.21 2.56
CA ARG A 60 -6.88 -1.76 3.77
C ARG A 60 -7.93 -2.81 4.12
N PRO A 61 -7.77 -3.59 5.21
CA PRO A 61 -8.79 -4.54 5.60
C PRO A 61 -9.96 -3.77 6.22
N TYR A 62 -10.94 -3.40 5.41
CA TYR A 62 -12.24 -2.95 5.91
C TYR A 62 -12.98 -4.17 6.45
N ARG A 63 -12.79 -4.45 7.74
CA ARG A 63 -13.60 -5.45 8.46
C ARG A 63 -14.65 -4.72 9.27
N THR A 64 -15.90 -4.88 8.87
CA THR A 64 -17.05 -4.47 9.67
C THR A 64 -17.68 -5.70 10.31
N ASP A 65 -17.82 -5.68 11.63
CA ASP A 65 -18.59 -6.69 12.35
C ASP A 65 -20.08 -6.38 12.18
N ASN A 66 -20.63 -6.79 11.03
CA ASN A 66 -22.03 -6.53 10.70
C ASN A 66 -22.96 -7.31 11.64
N LEU A 67 -23.56 -6.61 12.61
CA LEU A 67 -24.57 -7.18 13.52
C LEU A 67 -25.72 -7.86 12.75
N TYR A 68 -26.11 -7.26 11.60
CA TYR A 68 -27.12 -7.80 10.68
C TYR A 68 -26.82 -9.20 10.17
N LYS A 69 -25.55 -9.61 10.04
CA LYS A 69 -25.17 -10.95 9.57
C LYS A 69 -25.52 -12.03 10.59
N SER A 70 -25.57 -11.68 11.87
CA SER A 70 -25.97 -12.59 12.94
C SER A 70 -27.50 -12.71 13.02
N MET A 71 -28.21 -11.59 12.84
CA MET A 71 -29.67 -11.54 12.83
C MET A 71 -30.26 -12.28 11.63
N SER A 72 -29.70 -12.06 10.43
CA SER A 72 -30.18 -12.74 9.22
C SER A 72 -30.04 -14.27 9.29
N LYS A 73 -28.96 -14.80 9.89
CA LYS A 73 -28.81 -16.26 10.09
C LYS A 73 -29.89 -16.84 11.00
N LYS A 74 -30.25 -16.12 12.08
CA LYS A 74 -31.31 -16.53 13.00
C LYS A 74 -32.69 -16.47 12.35
N GLU A 75 -32.93 -15.49 11.48
CA GLU A 75 -34.19 -15.37 10.75
C GLU A 75 -34.31 -16.42 9.63
N VAL A 76 -33.26 -16.63 8.84
CA VAL A 76 -33.22 -17.64 7.78
C VAL A 76 -33.43 -19.05 8.35
N THR A 77 -32.81 -19.38 9.48
CA THR A 77 -33.03 -20.69 10.13
C THR A 77 -34.44 -20.86 10.66
N LYS A 78 -35.07 -19.80 11.20
CA LYS A 78 -36.48 -19.83 11.60
C LYS A 78 -37.41 -19.95 10.40
N ILE A 79 -37.14 -19.26 9.30
CA ILE A 79 -37.92 -19.34 8.06
C ILE A 79 -37.80 -20.74 7.45
N ALA A 80 -36.59 -21.31 7.38
CA ALA A 80 -36.36 -22.67 6.89
C ALA A 80 -37.10 -23.73 7.72
N LYS A 81 -37.10 -23.60 9.06
CA LYS A 81 -37.88 -24.46 9.97
C LYS A 81 -39.39 -24.31 9.79
N LYS A 82 -39.88 -23.09 9.59
CA LYS A 82 -41.31 -22.83 9.32
C LYS A 82 -41.72 -23.36 7.93
N GLN A 83 -40.85 -23.29 6.94
CA GLN A 83 -41.09 -23.84 5.60
C GLN A 83 -41.10 -25.37 5.60
N THR A 84 -40.19 -26.01 6.34
CA THR A 84 -40.19 -27.49 6.50
C THR A 84 -41.42 -27.97 7.27
N ALA A 85 -41.90 -27.22 8.27
CA ALA A 85 -43.15 -27.52 8.98
C ALA A 85 -44.42 -27.27 8.14
N GLY A 86 -44.38 -26.35 7.17
CA GLY A 86 -45.51 -26.04 6.27
C GLY A 86 -45.49 -26.75 4.91
N SER A 87 -44.48 -27.60 4.65
CA SER A 87 -44.21 -28.21 3.34
C SER A 87 -44.89 -29.57 3.13
N SER A 88 -45.67 -30.09 4.07
CA SER A 88 -46.34 -31.39 3.92
C SER A 88 -47.54 -31.39 2.94
N GLY A 89 -47.63 -30.47 1.97
CA GLY A 89 -48.75 -30.48 1.04
C GLY A 89 -48.86 -29.40 -0.04
N LYS A 90 -47.78 -28.86 -0.62
CA LYS A 90 -47.92 -27.96 -1.79
C LYS A 90 -46.97 -28.29 -2.93
N ALA A 91 -47.58 -28.69 -4.05
CA ALA A 91 -46.96 -29.06 -5.31
C ALA A 91 -46.16 -27.90 -5.95
N SER A 92 -45.16 -28.31 -6.72
CA SER A 92 -44.22 -27.51 -7.51
C SER A 92 -44.90 -26.41 -8.35
N ALA A 93 -44.48 -25.16 -8.14
CA ALA A 93 -44.67 -24.09 -9.12
C ALA A 93 -43.30 -23.42 -9.39
N LYS A 94 -42.87 -23.56 -10.64
CA LYS A 94 -41.61 -23.08 -11.23
C LYS A 94 -41.39 -21.59 -10.89
N LYS A 95 -40.30 -21.24 -10.22
CA LYS A 95 -39.90 -19.83 -9.99
C LYS A 95 -38.51 -19.58 -10.58
N HIS A 96 -38.42 -18.53 -11.39
CA HIS A 96 -37.25 -18.15 -12.17
C HIS A 96 -36.05 -17.81 -11.27
N GLN A 97 -34.86 -18.28 -11.64
CA GLN A 97 -33.60 -18.01 -10.95
C GLN A 97 -33.11 -16.59 -11.28
N ALA A 98 -33.26 -15.67 -10.34
CA ALA A 98 -32.58 -14.39 -10.38
C ALA A 98 -31.26 -14.48 -9.60
N GLY A 99 -30.17 -14.71 -10.34
CA GLY A 99 -28.80 -14.32 -10.01
C GLY A 99 -28.25 -14.70 -8.62
N GLN A 100 -27.69 -15.91 -8.51
CA GLN A 100 -26.63 -16.15 -7.52
C GLN A 100 -25.40 -15.30 -7.90
N LYS A 101 -25.32 -14.06 -7.42
CA LYS A 101 -24.07 -13.29 -7.47
C LYS A 101 -23.13 -13.80 -6.38
N ASP A 102 -22.23 -14.67 -6.81
CA ASP A 102 -20.87 -14.88 -6.32
C ASP A 102 -20.57 -14.46 -4.87
N GLN A 103 -20.74 -15.40 -3.95
CA GLN A 103 -19.95 -15.43 -2.70
C GLN A 103 -18.51 -15.92 -2.92
N SER A 104 -18.09 -16.18 -4.16
CA SER A 104 -16.75 -16.71 -4.48
C SER A 104 -15.62 -15.70 -4.29
N ARG A 105 -15.92 -14.39 -4.30
CA ARG A 105 -14.87 -13.34 -4.25
C ARG A 105 -14.27 -13.11 -2.86
N CYS A 106 -14.80 -13.71 -1.80
CA CYS A 106 -14.35 -13.47 -0.42
C CYS A 106 -13.54 -14.63 0.20
N LYS A 107 -13.23 -15.70 -0.54
CA LYS A 107 -12.44 -16.84 -0.05
C LYS A 107 -10.96 -16.82 -0.46
N ALA A 108 -10.47 -15.73 -1.05
CA ALA A 108 -9.04 -15.53 -1.31
C ALA A 108 -8.44 -14.67 -0.18
N GLY A 109 -8.04 -15.28 0.94
CA GLY A 109 -7.40 -14.54 2.05
C GLY A 109 -7.57 -15.16 3.43
N GLN A 110 -7.69 -16.50 3.50
CA GLN A 110 -7.51 -17.25 4.74
C GLN A 110 -6.32 -18.18 4.53
N ASN A 111 -5.12 -17.66 4.77
CA ASN A 111 -3.95 -18.40 5.21
C ASN A 111 -3.47 -17.72 6.49
#